data_AF-A0A505HI57-F1
#
_entry.id   AF-A0A505HI57-F1
#
_cell.length_a   1.000
_cell.length_b   1.000
_cell.length_c   1.000
_cell.angle_alpha   90.00
_cell.angle_beta   90.00
_cell.angle_gamma   90.00
#
_symmetry.space_group_name_H-M   'P 1'
#
loop_
_entity.id
_entity.type
_entity.pdbx_description
1 polymer ?
#
loop_
_entity_poly.entity_id
_entity_poly.type
_entity_poly.pdbx_seq_one_letter_code
_entity_poly.pdbx_strand_id
1 'polypeptide(L)'
;MADDARVRTTATRRVVPAMENGMTPVDELTGMIEQSNDVDVRLALYGEKDAWRIGYGEVLIDADSPLRERNWTYGEDAFVERRLPGPLAADLVRGMSQQVAELTVSAPAVQDSGSFQRIASQVRYNNAVLPWPRTEWQLSPTTQVPTRPRKVLVGDGPSFLNTEAAFNAFFYKTTVENGPRPTHMLWRIVRADRRGWLDRLTIAPDALTVHVKGTELAGAQVELATPENRQIRPVGTTGRLRFRLPRGLAPATIVMLRSDDDWLDFRYFPAPGPGGDTDSSVIWDLPGADASVLIAGGESQYVEFKEQLPVSEHRRKMLKTVAAFASGEGGTVLIGVTDDSQIVGVDATKLDELMLALHNMIRSNIDPDPEATVRPVSVDGKTVLLVEVPVGTGWHAYNREKPEFYLRRGANTVPARLTEITSRFVQQQTLPW
;
A
#
# COMPACT_ATOMS: atom_id res chain seq x y z
N MET A 1 46.74 -7.41 15.25
CA MET A 1 46.02 -7.35 13.97
C MET A 1 44.81 -8.25 14.09
N ALA A 2 43.68 -7.69 14.53
CA ALA A 2 42.41 -8.38 14.64
C ALA A 2 41.48 -7.72 13.61
N ASP A 3 40.97 -8.54 12.70
CA ASP A 3 40.17 -8.16 11.54
C ASP A 3 38.71 -8.02 11.99
N ASP A 4 38.17 -6.82 11.82
CA ASP A 4 36.84 -6.41 12.27
C ASP A 4 35.83 -6.71 11.15
N ALA A 5 35.18 -7.87 11.28
CA ALA A 5 34.14 -8.31 10.36
C ALA A 5 32.88 -7.45 10.53
N ARG A 6 32.76 -6.43 9.68
CA ARG A 6 31.55 -5.62 9.50
C ARG A 6 30.35 -6.52 9.18
N VAL A 7 29.48 -6.70 10.17
CA VAL A 7 28.13 -7.23 10.00
C VAL A 7 27.34 -6.24 9.15
N ARG A 8 27.14 -6.58 7.87
CA ARG A 8 26.19 -5.89 7.00
C ARG A 8 24.79 -6.19 7.52
N THR A 9 24.11 -5.21 8.10
CA THR A 9 22.68 -5.26 8.39
C THR A 9 21.93 -5.37 7.06
N THR A 10 21.54 -6.59 6.71
CA THR A 10 20.63 -6.88 5.62
C THR A 10 19.30 -6.20 5.93
N ALA A 11 18.86 -5.31 5.04
CA ALA A 11 17.51 -4.77 5.07
C ALA A 11 16.53 -5.95 5.16
N THR A 12 15.77 -6.02 6.26
CA THR A 12 14.77 -7.06 6.49
C THR A 12 13.76 -6.99 5.35
N ARG A 13 13.85 -7.94 4.42
CA ARG A 13 12.90 -8.12 3.32
C ARG A 13 11.52 -8.24 3.98
N ARG A 14 10.63 -7.24 3.78
CA ARG A 14 9.24 -7.29 4.26
C ARG A 14 8.65 -8.63 3.84
N VAL A 15 8.32 -9.47 4.82
CA VAL A 15 7.71 -10.77 4.57
C VAL A 15 6.27 -10.49 4.20
N VAL A 16 5.95 -10.62 2.90
CA VAL A 16 4.56 -10.75 2.47
C VAL A 16 4.01 -11.97 3.23
N PRO A 17 2.85 -11.88 3.90
CA PRO A 17 2.27 -13.02 4.60
C PRO A 17 2.19 -14.23 3.67
N ALA A 18 2.39 -15.44 4.19
CA ALA A 18 2.35 -16.65 3.38
C ALA A 18 1.03 -16.70 2.58
N MET A 19 1.14 -16.66 1.26
CA MET A 19 0.04 -16.78 0.32
C MET A 19 -0.01 -18.21 -0.20
N GLU A 20 -1.21 -18.77 -0.25
CA GLU A 20 -1.43 -20.01 -0.96
C GLU A 20 -1.13 -19.79 -2.44
N ASN A 21 -0.37 -20.71 -3.02
CA ASN A 21 0.07 -20.62 -4.40
C ASN A 21 0.10 -22.01 -5.04
N GLY A 22 0.08 -22.03 -6.35
CA GLY A 22 0.13 -23.27 -7.12
C GLY A 22 0.08 -23.01 -8.60
N MET A 23 -0.30 -24.02 -9.37
CA MET A 23 -0.45 -23.96 -10.81
C MET A 23 -1.88 -24.34 -11.19
N THR A 24 -2.43 -23.66 -12.19
CA THR A 24 -3.73 -23.99 -12.79
C THR A 24 -3.56 -24.18 -14.29
N PRO A 25 -4.05 -25.27 -14.89
CA PRO A 25 -4.05 -25.45 -16.34
C PRO A 25 -4.79 -24.34 -17.07
N VAL A 26 -4.30 -23.94 -18.25
CA VAL A 26 -4.93 -22.86 -19.05
C VAL A 26 -6.37 -23.20 -19.45
N ASP A 27 -6.67 -24.46 -19.74
CA ASP A 27 -8.03 -24.89 -20.09
C ASP A 27 -9.02 -24.66 -18.95
N GLU A 28 -8.60 -24.89 -17.70
CA GLU A 28 -9.41 -24.61 -16.51
C GLU A 28 -9.61 -23.10 -16.32
N LEU A 29 -8.55 -22.30 -16.51
CA LEU A 29 -8.63 -20.83 -16.40
C LEU A 29 -9.54 -20.22 -17.46
N THR A 30 -9.41 -20.65 -18.71
CA THR A 30 -10.25 -20.15 -19.79
C THR A 30 -11.69 -20.62 -19.63
N GLY A 31 -11.92 -21.85 -19.16
CA GLY A 31 -13.24 -22.35 -18.79
C GLY A 31 -13.90 -21.53 -17.68
N MET A 32 -13.13 -21.09 -16.67
CA MET A 32 -13.63 -20.20 -15.62
C MET A 32 -14.04 -18.83 -16.19
N ILE A 33 -13.23 -18.23 -17.07
CA ILE A 33 -13.56 -16.94 -17.72
C ILE A 33 -14.81 -17.09 -18.60
N GLU A 34 -14.93 -18.20 -19.33
CA GLU A 34 -16.03 -18.49 -20.25
C GLU A 34 -17.38 -18.63 -19.52
N GLN A 35 -17.37 -19.09 -18.27
CA GLN A 35 -18.57 -19.20 -17.44
C GLN A 35 -19.08 -17.85 -16.92
N SER A 36 -18.27 -16.79 -16.96
CA SER A 36 -18.68 -15.45 -16.56
C SER A 36 -19.53 -14.80 -17.65
N ASN A 37 -20.65 -14.16 -17.26
CA ASN A 37 -21.50 -13.42 -18.20
C ASN A 37 -20.71 -12.29 -18.88
N ASP A 38 -20.00 -11.51 -18.07
CA ASP A 38 -19.10 -10.45 -18.50
C ASP A 38 -17.84 -10.41 -17.64
N VAL A 39 -16.77 -9.87 -18.22
CA VAL A 39 -15.49 -9.63 -17.56
C VAL A 39 -14.93 -8.29 -18.01
N ASP A 40 -14.23 -7.60 -17.11
CA ASP A 40 -13.53 -6.37 -17.45
C ASP A 40 -12.13 -6.72 -17.96
N VAL A 41 -11.80 -6.23 -19.16
CA VAL A 41 -10.54 -6.54 -19.83
C VAL A 41 -9.75 -5.25 -20.08
N ARG A 42 -8.47 -5.27 -19.72
CA ARG A 42 -7.51 -4.19 -19.98
C ARG A 42 -6.35 -4.72 -20.79
N LEU A 43 -6.07 -4.12 -21.94
CA LEU A 43 -5.08 -4.59 -22.90
C LEU A 43 -4.06 -3.50 -23.21
N ALA A 44 -2.78 -3.88 -23.25
CA ALA A 44 -1.71 -3.13 -23.88
C ALA A 44 -1.34 -3.82 -25.20
N LEU A 45 -1.60 -3.14 -26.30
CA LEU A 45 -1.51 -3.64 -27.66
C LEU A 45 -0.35 -2.99 -28.40
N TYR A 46 0.22 -3.72 -29.36
CA TYR A 46 1.13 -3.20 -30.36
C TYR A 46 0.71 -3.64 -31.76
N GLY A 47 0.90 -2.77 -32.74
CA GLY A 47 0.60 -3.05 -34.14
C GLY A 47 1.61 -4.02 -34.76
N GLU A 48 1.11 -5.00 -35.50
CA GLU A 48 1.91 -5.87 -36.38
C GLU A 48 1.18 -6.01 -37.73
N LYS A 49 1.67 -5.30 -38.76
CA LYS A 49 1.03 -5.18 -40.09
C LYS A 49 -0.41 -4.64 -39.99
N ASP A 50 -1.41 -5.48 -40.28
CA ASP A 50 -2.83 -5.15 -40.32
C ASP A 50 -3.61 -5.66 -39.08
N ALA A 51 -2.91 -6.08 -38.03
CA ALA A 51 -3.50 -6.61 -36.80
C ALA A 51 -2.82 -6.06 -35.54
N TRP A 52 -3.52 -6.18 -34.41
CA TRP A 52 -3.02 -5.79 -33.10
C TRP A 52 -2.69 -7.02 -32.27
N ARG A 53 -1.56 -6.96 -31.57
CA ARG A 53 -1.11 -8.04 -30.69
C ARG A 53 -1.07 -7.59 -29.24
N ILE A 54 -1.50 -8.49 -28.36
CA ILE A 54 -1.46 -8.28 -26.93
C ILE A 54 0.00 -8.44 -26.47
N GLY A 55 0.57 -7.37 -25.92
CA GLY A 55 1.83 -7.44 -25.19
C GLY A 55 1.62 -7.56 -23.68
N TYR A 56 0.43 -7.24 -23.18
CA TYR A 56 0.00 -7.47 -21.80
C TYR A 56 -1.52 -7.39 -21.75
N GLY A 57 -2.16 -8.33 -21.08
CA GLY A 57 -3.60 -8.33 -20.86
C GLY A 57 -3.93 -8.54 -19.38
N GLU A 58 -4.99 -7.91 -18.92
CA GLU A 58 -5.57 -8.15 -17.62
C GLU A 58 -7.06 -8.47 -17.77
N VAL A 59 -7.50 -9.55 -17.11
CA VAL A 59 -8.91 -9.96 -17.04
C VAL A 59 -9.35 -9.90 -15.59
N LEU A 60 -10.39 -9.12 -15.30
CA LEU A 60 -11.01 -9.03 -13.99
C LEU A 60 -12.37 -9.72 -14.04
N ILE A 61 -12.48 -10.81 -13.30
CA ILE A 61 -13.70 -11.57 -13.10
C ILE A 61 -14.43 -11.02 -11.87
N ASP A 62 -15.73 -10.81 -11.98
CA ASP A 62 -16.60 -10.30 -10.91
C ASP A 62 -16.17 -8.90 -10.40
N ALA A 63 -15.89 -7.97 -11.33
CA ALA A 63 -15.47 -6.61 -11.03
C ALA A 63 -16.62 -5.73 -10.48
N ASP A 64 -16.35 -5.01 -9.38
CA ASP A 64 -17.35 -4.20 -8.64
C ASP A 64 -17.62 -2.81 -9.22
N SER A 65 -16.65 -2.27 -9.94
CA SER A 65 -16.70 -0.86 -10.36
C SER A 65 -17.38 -0.74 -11.72
N PRO A 66 -18.20 0.30 -11.94
CA PRO A 66 -18.65 0.62 -13.29
C PRO A 66 -17.40 0.87 -14.14
N LEU A 67 -17.19 0.02 -15.14
CA LEU A 67 -16.05 0.15 -16.03
C LEU A 67 -16.18 1.47 -16.78
N ARG A 68 -15.15 2.30 -16.69
CA ARG A 68 -15.00 3.43 -17.61
C ARG A 68 -14.24 2.92 -18.80
N GLU A 69 -14.96 2.61 -19.87
CA GLU A 69 -14.33 2.17 -21.09
C GLU A 69 -13.40 3.27 -21.62
N ARG A 70 -12.18 2.87 -21.99
CA ARG A 70 -11.13 3.80 -22.43
C ARG A 70 -10.39 3.17 -23.60
N ASN A 71 -10.04 4.00 -24.57
CA ASN A 71 -9.17 3.63 -25.67
C ASN A 71 -8.13 4.75 -25.85
N TRP A 72 -6.84 4.41 -25.79
CA TRP A 72 -5.74 5.29 -26.15
C TRP A 72 -4.99 4.68 -27.32
N THR A 73 -4.79 5.42 -28.40
CA THR A 73 -4.08 4.96 -29.59
C THR A 73 -2.93 5.90 -29.92
N TYR A 74 -1.76 5.34 -30.22
CA TYR A 74 -0.49 6.04 -30.43
C TYR A 74 0.30 5.40 -31.58
N GLY A 75 -0.11 5.64 -32.83
CA GLY A 75 0.54 5.04 -34.00
C GLY A 75 0.54 3.50 -33.98
N GLU A 76 1.56 2.89 -33.40
CA GLU A 76 1.74 1.42 -33.28
C GLU A 76 1.49 0.89 -31.86
N ASP A 77 1.02 1.71 -30.92
CA ASP A 77 0.67 1.28 -29.56
C ASP A 77 -0.79 1.63 -29.29
N ALA A 78 -1.50 0.75 -28.57
CA ALA A 78 -2.83 1.05 -28.10
C ALA A 78 -3.08 0.49 -26.70
N PHE A 79 -3.93 1.14 -25.94
CA PHE A 79 -4.35 0.72 -24.60
C PHE A 79 -5.87 0.74 -24.55
N VAL A 80 -6.46 -0.42 -24.24
CA VAL A 80 -7.90 -0.62 -24.33
C VAL A 80 -8.42 -1.13 -23.00
N GLU A 81 -9.52 -0.58 -22.54
CA GLU A 81 -10.28 -1.03 -21.37
C GLU A 81 -11.74 -1.17 -21.79
N ARG A 82 -12.27 -2.41 -21.75
CA ARG A 82 -13.61 -2.76 -22.24
C ARG A 82 -14.22 -3.87 -21.39
N ARG A 83 -15.55 -3.89 -21.32
CA ARG A 83 -16.29 -5.02 -20.78
C ARG A 83 -16.59 -5.99 -21.91
N LEU A 84 -16.17 -7.23 -21.77
CA LEU A 84 -16.31 -8.27 -22.80
C LEU A 84 -17.13 -9.44 -22.26
N PRO A 85 -17.91 -10.14 -23.11
CA PRO A 85 -18.48 -11.42 -22.75
C PRO A 85 -17.37 -12.42 -22.37
N GLY A 86 -17.62 -13.25 -21.35
CA GLY A 86 -16.67 -14.28 -20.89
C GLY A 86 -16.08 -15.14 -22.01
N PRO A 87 -16.90 -15.72 -22.92
CA PRO A 87 -16.39 -16.54 -24.02
C PRO A 87 -15.41 -15.79 -24.95
N LEU A 88 -15.68 -14.52 -25.26
CA LEU A 88 -14.80 -13.71 -26.11
C LEU A 88 -13.46 -13.45 -25.42
N ALA A 89 -13.49 -13.14 -24.12
CA ALA A 89 -12.27 -12.95 -23.33
C ALA A 89 -11.47 -14.25 -23.17
N ALA A 90 -12.13 -15.39 -22.97
CA ALA A 90 -11.49 -16.70 -22.93
C ALA A 90 -10.78 -17.01 -24.26
N ASP A 91 -11.41 -16.71 -25.39
CA ASP A 91 -10.82 -16.92 -26.71
C ASP A 91 -9.60 -16.04 -26.97
N LEU A 92 -9.60 -14.79 -26.49
CA LEU A 92 -8.40 -13.95 -26.50
C LEU A 92 -7.24 -14.59 -25.73
N VAL A 93 -7.50 -15.14 -24.54
CA VAL A 93 -6.47 -15.82 -23.73
C VAL A 93 -5.94 -17.08 -24.43
N ARG A 94 -6.80 -17.79 -25.18
CA ARG A 94 -6.41 -18.93 -26.04
C ARG A 94 -5.60 -18.52 -27.28
N GLY A 95 -5.43 -17.22 -27.53
CA GLY A 95 -4.72 -16.70 -28.70
C GLY A 95 -5.57 -16.62 -29.97
N MET A 96 -6.88 -16.85 -29.88
CA MET A 96 -7.78 -16.67 -31.01
C MET A 96 -7.97 -15.17 -31.31
N SER A 97 -8.07 -14.84 -32.60
CA SER A 97 -8.27 -13.45 -33.02
C SER A 97 -9.70 -13.00 -32.75
N GLN A 98 -9.88 -11.88 -32.07
CA GLN A 98 -11.18 -11.32 -31.71
C GLN A 98 -11.28 -9.83 -32.06
N GLN A 99 -12.50 -9.33 -32.20
CA GLN A 99 -12.75 -7.89 -32.36
C GLN A 99 -12.91 -7.23 -30.99
N VAL A 100 -12.05 -6.26 -30.68
CA VAL A 100 -12.10 -5.49 -29.43
C VAL A 100 -11.93 -4.01 -29.75
N ALA A 101 -12.95 -3.20 -29.44
CA ALA A 101 -12.94 -1.76 -29.73
C ALA A 101 -12.61 -1.43 -31.21
N GLU A 102 -13.21 -2.17 -32.16
CA GLU A 102 -12.98 -2.07 -33.61
C GLU A 102 -11.58 -2.48 -34.08
N LEU A 103 -10.77 -3.06 -33.19
CA LEU A 103 -9.45 -3.59 -33.50
C LEU A 103 -9.50 -5.12 -33.59
N THR A 104 -8.86 -5.68 -34.62
CA THR A 104 -8.58 -7.12 -34.69
C THR A 104 -7.40 -7.44 -33.77
N VAL A 105 -7.67 -8.10 -32.65
CA VAL A 105 -6.69 -8.37 -31.57
C VAL A 105 -6.43 -9.86 -31.43
N SER A 106 -5.16 -10.24 -31.23
CA SER A 106 -4.77 -11.61 -30.85
C SER A 106 -3.66 -11.62 -29.79
N ALA A 107 -3.59 -12.69 -29.01
CA ALA A 107 -2.52 -12.91 -28.03
C ALA A 107 -1.45 -13.87 -28.57
N PRO A 108 -0.17 -13.69 -28.20
CA PRO A 108 0.82 -14.76 -28.26
C PRO A 108 0.35 -16.00 -27.50
N ALA A 109 0.82 -17.17 -27.93
CA ALA A 109 0.58 -18.41 -27.19
C ALA A 109 1.17 -18.33 -25.76
N VAL A 110 0.46 -18.92 -24.81
CA VAL A 110 0.84 -19.01 -23.39
C VAL A 110 1.34 -20.41 -23.03
N GLN A 111 2.07 -20.51 -21.92
CA GLN A 111 2.40 -21.80 -21.31
C GLN A 111 1.12 -22.56 -20.92
N ASP A 112 1.17 -23.89 -20.87
CA ASP A 112 -0.01 -24.74 -20.60
C ASP A 112 -0.63 -24.57 -19.21
N SER A 113 0.07 -23.88 -18.29
CA SER A 113 -0.43 -23.56 -16.96
C SER A 113 0.02 -22.18 -16.50
N GLY A 114 -0.80 -21.55 -15.67
CA GLY A 114 -0.51 -20.29 -14.98
C GLY A 114 -0.22 -20.51 -13.51
N SER A 115 0.71 -19.73 -12.97
CA SER A 115 0.90 -19.69 -11.52
C SER A 115 -0.21 -18.87 -10.88
N PHE A 116 -0.70 -19.31 -9.74
CA PHE A 116 -1.70 -18.56 -8.97
C PHE A 116 -1.19 -18.20 -7.59
N GLN A 117 -1.73 -17.10 -7.06
CA GLN A 117 -1.63 -16.74 -5.66
C GLN A 117 -2.98 -16.30 -5.14
N ARG A 118 -3.34 -16.80 -3.96
CA ARG A 118 -4.51 -16.38 -3.22
C ARG A 118 -4.08 -15.37 -2.16
N ILE A 119 -4.64 -14.18 -2.27
CA ILE A 119 -4.16 -12.95 -1.64
C ILE A 119 -5.24 -12.42 -0.70
N ALA A 120 -4.91 -12.28 0.58
CA ALA A 120 -5.78 -11.67 1.57
C ALA A 120 -6.11 -10.20 1.23
N SER A 121 -7.21 -9.69 1.79
CA SER A 121 -7.56 -8.29 1.62
C SER A 121 -6.48 -7.38 2.22
N GLN A 122 -6.39 -6.14 1.71
CA GLN A 122 -5.44 -5.11 2.15
C GLN A 122 -3.95 -5.47 1.95
N VAL A 123 -3.64 -6.63 1.35
CA VAL A 123 -2.27 -6.99 0.96
C VAL A 123 -1.94 -6.39 -0.39
N ARG A 124 -0.86 -5.58 -0.42
CA ARG A 124 -0.27 -5.05 -1.64
C ARG A 124 0.34 -6.18 -2.46
N TYR A 125 -0.13 -6.35 -3.67
CA TYR A 125 0.42 -7.30 -4.64
C TYR A 125 0.23 -6.76 -6.05
N ASN A 126 1.26 -6.86 -6.91
CA ASN A 126 1.27 -6.29 -8.26
C ASN A 126 0.84 -4.80 -8.30
N ASN A 127 1.36 -4.00 -7.35
CA ASN A 127 1.03 -2.58 -7.15
C ASN A 127 -0.45 -2.25 -6.85
N ALA A 128 -1.27 -3.26 -6.57
CA ALA A 128 -2.67 -3.09 -6.18
C ALA A 128 -2.91 -3.49 -4.71
N VAL A 129 -3.79 -2.73 -4.05
CA VAL A 129 -4.36 -3.08 -2.74
C VAL A 129 -5.87 -3.12 -2.93
N LEU A 130 -6.51 -4.26 -2.67
CA LEU A 130 -7.96 -4.40 -2.74
C LEU A 130 -8.54 -4.58 -1.34
N PRO A 131 -9.74 -4.03 -1.06
CA PRO A 131 -10.36 -4.16 0.25
C PRO A 131 -10.96 -5.54 0.52
N TRP A 132 -10.97 -6.44 -0.47
CA TRP A 132 -11.37 -7.84 -0.36
C TRP A 132 -10.25 -8.78 -0.85
N PRO A 133 -10.27 -10.06 -0.43
CA PRO A 133 -9.36 -11.09 -0.91
C PRO A 133 -9.57 -11.37 -2.39
N ARG A 134 -8.56 -11.96 -3.03
CA ARG A 134 -8.59 -12.27 -4.45
C ARG A 134 -7.66 -13.42 -4.78
N THR A 135 -7.95 -14.12 -5.86
CA THR A 135 -6.99 -15.00 -6.51
C THR A 135 -6.47 -14.31 -7.76
N GLU A 136 -5.15 -14.29 -7.91
CA GLU A 136 -4.49 -13.77 -9.11
C GLU A 136 -3.73 -14.90 -9.80
N TRP A 137 -3.96 -15.04 -11.11
CA TRP A 137 -3.20 -15.94 -11.98
C TRP A 137 -2.30 -15.14 -12.91
N GLN A 138 -1.12 -15.68 -13.19
CA GLN A 138 -0.15 -15.12 -14.12
C GLN A 138 0.15 -16.16 -15.20
N LEU A 139 -0.08 -15.78 -16.45
CA LEU A 139 0.28 -16.59 -17.62
C LEU A 139 1.46 -15.96 -18.34
N SER A 140 2.51 -16.75 -18.47
CA SER A 140 3.70 -16.38 -19.23
C SER A 140 3.51 -16.75 -20.71
N PRO A 141 4.04 -15.96 -21.65
CA PRO A 141 4.02 -16.33 -23.05
C PRO A 141 5.01 -17.49 -23.32
N THR A 142 4.78 -18.26 -24.38
CA THR A 142 5.73 -19.29 -24.86
C THR A 142 6.94 -18.69 -25.58
N THR A 143 6.75 -17.51 -26.16
CA THR A 143 7.76 -16.75 -26.87
C THR A 143 7.92 -15.38 -26.23
N GLN A 144 9.15 -14.88 -26.17
CA GLN A 144 9.40 -13.58 -25.57
C GLN A 144 8.70 -12.48 -26.37
N VAL A 145 7.94 -11.62 -25.67
CA VAL A 145 7.33 -10.44 -26.29
C VAL A 145 8.46 -9.51 -26.78
N PRO A 146 8.43 -9.04 -28.04
CA PRO A 146 9.49 -8.20 -28.58
C PRO A 146 9.76 -6.97 -27.71
N THR A 147 11.03 -6.69 -27.46
CA THR A 147 11.44 -5.41 -26.87
C THR A 147 11.20 -4.30 -27.88
N ARG A 148 10.58 -3.22 -27.41
CA ARG A 148 10.21 -2.11 -28.27
C ARG A 148 11.12 -0.90 -28.08
N PRO A 149 11.45 -0.17 -29.16
CA PRO A 149 12.28 1.01 -29.05
C PRO A 149 11.57 2.08 -28.22
N ARG A 150 12.34 2.75 -27.36
CA ARG A 150 11.85 3.83 -26.52
C ARG A 150 11.49 5.02 -27.43
N LYS A 151 10.21 5.36 -27.53
CA LYS A 151 9.71 6.49 -28.33
C LYS A 151 8.68 7.29 -27.52
N VAL A 152 8.62 8.60 -27.77
CA VAL A 152 7.57 9.45 -27.22
C VAL A 152 6.23 9.05 -27.87
N LEU A 153 5.20 8.88 -27.04
CA LEU A 153 3.85 8.54 -27.46
C LEU A 153 3.01 9.82 -27.53
N VAL A 154 2.54 10.13 -28.74
CA VAL A 154 1.62 11.22 -29.05
C VAL A 154 0.47 10.62 -29.87
N GLY A 155 -0.77 10.87 -29.46
CA GLY A 155 -1.95 10.24 -30.04
C GLY A 155 -3.22 10.72 -29.36
N ASP A 156 -4.27 9.89 -29.34
CA ASP A 156 -5.62 10.29 -28.87
C ASP A 156 -5.74 10.32 -27.33
N GLY A 157 -4.77 9.73 -26.62
CA GLY A 157 -4.65 9.80 -25.17
C GLY A 157 -3.61 10.82 -24.69
N PRO A 158 -3.33 10.90 -23.37
CA PRO A 158 -2.28 11.75 -22.84
C PRO A 158 -0.91 11.43 -23.47
N SER A 159 -0.04 12.44 -23.61
CA SER A 159 1.31 12.21 -24.13
C SER A 159 2.22 11.61 -23.06
N PHE A 160 3.05 10.64 -23.46
CA PHE A 160 3.98 9.95 -22.55
C PHE A 160 5.38 9.85 -23.15
N LEU A 161 6.43 9.89 -22.32
CA LEU A 161 7.81 9.78 -22.81
C LEU A 161 8.15 8.39 -23.38
N ASN A 162 7.39 7.35 -23.01
CA ASN A 162 7.58 5.96 -23.43
C ASN A 162 6.36 5.09 -23.12
N THR A 163 6.34 3.87 -23.69
CA THR A 163 5.27 2.88 -23.50
C THR A 163 5.13 2.42 -22.06
N GLU A 164 6.20 2.35 -21.27
CA GLU A 164 6.14 1.97 -19.86
C GLU A 164 5.41 3.03 -19.02
N ALA A 165 5.65 4.32 -19.28
CA ALA A 165 4.93 5.42 -18.63
C ALA A 165 3.43 5.39 -18.97
N ALA A 166 3.09 5.17 -20.25
CA ALA A 166 1.70 5.02 -20.68
C ALA A 166 1.03 3.81 -20.01
N PHE A 167 1.74 2.67 -19.94
CA PHE A 167 1.27 1.46 -19.27
C PHE A 167 0.98 1.72 -17.78
N ASN A 168 1.92 2.30 -17.05
CA ASN A 168 1.77 2.58 -15.63
C ASN A 168 0.62 3.57 -15.35
N ALA A 169 0.45 4.58 -16.20
CA ALA A 169 -0.66 5.52 -16.12
C ALA A 169 -2.00 4.83 -16.39
N PHE A 170 -2.07 3.94 -17.39
CA PHE A 170 -3.31 3.27 -17.78
C PHE A 170 -3.79 2.23 -16.75
N PHE A 171 -2.89 1.35 -16.30
CA PHE A 171 -3.21 0.20 -15.44
C PHE A 171 -3.17 0.54 -13.95
N TYR A 172 -2.25 1.41 -13.53
CA TYR A 172 -1.98 1.67 -12.11
C TYR A 172 -2.23 3.12 -11.68
N LYS A 173 -2.69 4.00 -12.61
CA LYS A 173 -2.95 5.42 -12.34
C LYS A 173 -1.77 6.14 -11.69
N THR A 174 -0.54 5.75 -12.06
CA THR A 174 0.70 6.32 -11.53
C THR A 174 1.51 6.99 -12.64
N THR A 175 2.16 8.11 -12.33
CA THR A 175 2.96 8.92 -13.27
C THR A 175 4.41 8.43 -13.40
N VAL A 176 4.77 7.33 -12.74
CA VAL A 176 6.17 6.92 -12.60
C VAL A 176 6.72 6.26 -13.88
N GLU A 177 7.70 6.92 -14.48
CA GLU A 177 8.47 6.48 -15.67
C GLU A 177 9.31 5.21 -15.45
N ASN A 178 9.41 4.71 -14.22
CA ASN A 178 10.39 3.70 -13.78
C ASN A 178 9.79 2.47 -13.08
N GLY A 179 8.47 2.30 -13.06
CA GLY A 179 7.86 1.04 -12.61
C GLY A 179 8.05 -0.03 -13.70
N PRO A 180 8.69 -1.19 -13.42
CA PRO A 180 8.94 -2.18 -14.45
C PRO A 180 7.61 -2.74 -14.98
N ARG A 181 7.41 -2.69 -16.30
CA ARG A 181 6.37 -3.49 -16.96
C ARG A 181 6.71 -4.97 -16.70
N PRO A 182 5.74 -5.82 -16.31
CA PRO A 182 5.97 -7.25 -16.22
C PRO A 182 6.26 -7.83 -17.61
N THR A 183 7.53 -8.01 -17.97
CA THR A 183 7.92 -8.54 -19.29
C THR A 183 7.79 -10.06 -19.39
N HIS A 184 7.72 -10.74 -18.25
CA HIS A 184 7.56 -12.20 -18.13
C HIS A 184 6.09 -12.64 -18.06
N MET A 185 5.16 -11.72 -17.86
CA MET A 185 3.73 -12.01 -17.68
C MET A 185 2.96 -11.43 -18.88
N LEU A 186 2.31 -12.31 -19.64
CA LEU A 186 1.44 -11.91 -20.75
C LEU A 186 0.03 -11.59 -20.23
N TRP A 187 -0.54 -12.47 -19.40
CA TRP A 187 -1.85 -12.26 -18.81
C TRP A 187 -1.78 -12.23 -17.29
N ARG A 188 -2.51 -11.28 -16.71
CA ARG A 188 -2.91 -11.28 -15.31
C ARG A 188 -4.42 -11.50 -15.23
N ILE A 189 -4.85 -12.60 -14.63
CA ILE A 189 -6.28 -12.86 -14.42
C ILE A 189 -6.55 -12.67 -12.93
N VAL A 190 -7.58 -11.91 -12.58
CA VAL A 190 -7.93 -11.58 -11.19
C VAL A 190 -9.37 -11.96 -10.94
N ARG A 191 -9.63 -12.73 -9.89
CA ARG A 191 -10.98 -13.00 -9.39
C ARG A 191 -11.10 -12.56 -7.94
N ALA A 192 -12.07 -11.71 -7.66
CA ALA A 192 -12.36 -11.30 -6.29
C ALA A 192 -13.03 -12.45 -5.50
N ASP A 193 -12.65 -12.66 -4.25
CA ASP A 193 -13.35 -13.57 -3.33
C ASP A 193 -14.24 -12.73 -2.42
N ARG A 194 -15.56 -12.81 -2.63
CA ARG A 194 -16.58 -12.01 -1.91
C ARG A 194 -17.33 -12.78 -0.84
N ARG A 195 -17.00 -14.06 -0.67
CA ARG A 195 -17.64 -14.91 0.33
C ARG A 195 -17.53 -14.31 1.73
N GLY A 196 -16.35 -13.78 2.07
CA GLY A 196 -16.16 -12.93 3.24
C GLY A 196 -14.79 -12.27 3.33
N TRP A 197 -14.71 -11.12 3.99
CA TRP A 197 -13.48 -10.40 4.26
C TRP A 197 -13.52 -9.62 5.59
N LEU A 198 -12.33 -9.36 6.11
CA LEU A 198 -12.09 -8.54 7.29
C LEU A 198 -12.15 -7.06 6.88
N ASP A 199 -13.33 -6.46 7.05
CA ASP A 199 -13.61 -5.07 6.66
C ASP A 199 -12.95 -4.06 7.60
N ARG A 200 -12.88 -4.37 8.90
CA ARG A 200 -12.25 -3.50 9.90
C ARG A 200 -11.83 -4.27 11.15
N LEU A 201 -10.63 -4.00 11.65
CA LEU A 201 -10.15 -4.48 12.95
C LEU A 201 -9.89 -3.28 13.84
N THR A 202 -10.39 -3.30 15.07
CA THR A 202 -10.10 -2.29 16.09
C THR A 202 -9.44 -2.95 17.29
N ILE A 203 -8.17 -2.61 17.53
CA ILE A 203 -7.35 -3.21 18.58
C ILE A 203 -7.26 -2.22 19.74
N ALA A 204 -7.89 -2.55 20.86
CA ALA A 204 -7.86 -1.82 22.12
C ALA A 204 -6.98 -2.57 23.16
N PRO A 205 -6.65 -1.97 24.33
CA PRO A 205 -5.65 -2.54 25.23
C PRO A 205 -6.01 -3.93 25.76
N ASP A 206 -7.32 -4.18 25.88
CA ASP A 206 -7.88 -5.40 26.45
C ASP A 206 -8.78 -6.17 25.48
N ALA A 207 -8.90 -5.73 24.22
CA ALA A 207 -9.82 -6.34 23.26
C ALA A 207 -9.47 -6.11 21.79
N LEU A 208 -9.84 -7.07 20.95
CA LEU A 208 -9.90 -6.91 19.49
C LEU A 208 -11.36 -6.94 19.07
N THR A 209 -11.81 -5.92 18.36
CA THR A 209 -13.12 -5.92 17.68
C THR A 209 -12.89 -6.17 16.19
N VAL A 210 -13.60 -7.13 15.62
CA VAL A 210 -13.52 -7.49 14.20
C VAL A 210 -14.86 -7.21 13.54
N HIS A 211 -14.83 -6.55 12.39
CA HIS A 211 -15.97 -6.36 11.50
C HIS A 211 -15.73 -7.14 10.22
N VAL A 212 -16.70 -7.98 9.86
CA VAL A 212 -16.68 -8.88 8.71
C VAL A 212 -17.80 -8.48 7.76
N LYS A 213 -17.51 -8.48 6.47
CA LYS A 213 -18.50 -8.35 5.39
C LYS A 213 -18.34 -9.52 4.43
N GLY A 214 -19.38 -9.83 3.66
CA GLY A 214 -19.36 -10.96 2.75
C GLY A 214 -20.75 -11.32 2.22
N THR A 215 -20.80 -12.05 1.12
CA THR A 215 -22.03 -12.60 0.54
C THR A 215 -22.39 -13.97 1.11
N GLU A 216 -21.42 -14.70 1.67
CA GLU A 216 -21.55 -16.10 2.11
C GLU A 216 -20.98 -16.31 3.52
N LEU A 217 -21.53 -15.61 4.50
CA LEU A 217 -21.05 -15.65 5.91
C LEU A 217 -21.73 -16.73 6.77
N ALA A 218 -22.67 -17.50 6.21
CA ALA A 218 -23.34 -18.56 6.95
C ALA A 218 -22.35 -19.67 7.32
N GLY A 219 -22.20 -19.95 8.62
CA GLY A 219 -21.20 -20.92 9.11
C GLY A 219 -19.78 -20.38 9.27
N ALA A 220 -19.50 -19.17 8.77
CA ALA A 220 -18.18 -18.57 8.88
C ALA A 220 -17.80 -18.23 10.33
N GLN A 221 -16.51 -18.34 10.63
CA GLN A 221 -15.93 -18.11 11.95
C GLN A 221 -14.70 -17.22 11.84
N VAL A 222 -14.49 -16.37 12.85
CA VAL A 222 -13.22 -15.68 13.03
C VAL A 222 -12.42 -16.41 14.10
N GLU A 223 -11.19 -16.72 13.75
CA GLU A 223 -10.18 -17.30 14.60
C GLU A 223 -9.12 -16.26 14.93
N LEU A 224 -8.82 -16.11 16.21
CA LEU A 224 -7.69 -15.37 16.73
C LEU A 224 -6.70 -16.37 17.32
N ALA A 225 -5.56 -16.54 16.66
CA ALA A 225 -4.56 -17.52 17.07
C ALA A 225 -3.16 -16.90 17.25
N THR A 226 -2.43 -17.42 18.22
CA THR A 226 -1.00 -17.25 18.45
C THR A 226 -0.38 -18.66 18.50
N PRO A 227 0.95 -18.82 18.54
CA PRO A 227 1.55 -20.14 18.70
C PRO A 227 1.09 -20.88 19.98
N GLU A 228 0.71 -20.15 21.04
CA GLU A 228 0.34 -20.69 22.35
C GLU A 228 -1.16 -20.67 22.66
N ASN A 229 -1.97 -19.89 21.92
CA ASN A 229 -3.37 -19.66 22.26
C ASN A 229 -4.27 -19.59 21.02
N ARG A 230 -5.52 -20.03 21.17
CA ARG A 230 -6.52 -20.03 20.09
C ARG A 230 -7.90 -19.66 20.63
N GLN A 231 -8.54 -18.67 20.03
CA GLN A 231 -9.93 -18.28 20.29
C GLN A 231 -10.72 -18.30 18.98
N ILE A 232 -11.92 -18.85 18.98
CA ILE A 232 -12.79 -18.91 17.79
C ILE A 232 -14.16 -18.35 18.15
N ARG A 233 -14.74 -17.55 17.25
CA ARG A 233 -16.09 -17.00 17.38
C ARG A 233 -16.83 -17.11 16.04
N PRO A 234 -18.10 -17.55 16.03
CA PRO A 234 -18.93 -17.47 14.82
C PRO A 234 -19.20 -16.01 14.46
N VAL A 235 -19.24 -15.69 13.16
CA VAL A 235 -19.47 -14.32 12.66
C VAL A 235 -20.84 -13.79 13.07
N GLY A 236 -21.84 -14.67 13.16
CA GLY A 236 -23.21 -14.30 13.49
C GLY A 236 -23.86 -13.42 12.41
N THR A 237 -25.00 -12.80 12.72
CA THR A 237 -25.78 -12.01 11.76
C THR A 237 -25.30 -10.56 11.62
N THR A 238 -24.60 -10.02 12.62
CA THR A 238 -24.16 -8.63 12.64
C THR A 238 -22.80 -8.41 11.99
N GLY A 239 -22.05 -9.48 11.72
CA GLY A 239 -20.68 -9.38 11.22
C GLY A 239 -19.67 -8.80 12.22
N ARG A 240 -20.08 -8.51 13.47
CA ARG A 240 -19.23 -7.85 14.47
C ARG A 240 -18.91 -8.78 15.62
N LEU A 241 -17.62 -9.02 15.85
CA LEU A 241 -17.11 -9.90 16.88
C LEU A 241 -16.17 -9.15 17.82
N ARG A 242 -16.06 -9.60 19.08
CA ARG A 242 -15.11 -9.08 20.06
C ARG A 242 -14.36 -10.23 20.73
N PHE A 243 -13.04 -10.12 20.76
CA PHE A 243 -12.12 -11.02 21.45
C PHE A 243 -11.51 -10.32 22.66
N ARG A 244 -11.26 -11.07 23.73
CA ARG A 244 -10.58 -10.55 24.91
C ARG A 244 -9.06 -10.70 24.74
N LEU A 245 -8.33 -9.65 25.02
CA LEU A 245 -6.87 -9.56 24.97
C LEU A 245 -6.33 -9.17 26.36
N PRO A 246 -6.35 -10.07 27.36
CA PRO A 246 -6.01 -9.71 28.74
C PRO A 246 -4.58 -9.16 28.92
N ARG A 247 -3.69 -9.33 27.94
CA ARG A 247 -2.32 -8.80 27.92
C ARG A 247 -2.04 -8.01 26.63
N GLY A 248 -3.07 -7.47 25.99
CA GLY A 248 -2.96 -6.87 24.65
C GLY A 248 -2.79 -7.90 23.54
N LEU A 249 -2.56 -7.40 22.31
CA LEU A 249 -2.33 -8.24 21.14
C LEU A 249 -0.91 -8.83 21.20
N ALA A 250 -0.81 -10.16 21.19
CA ALA A 250 0.50 -10.82 21.21
C ALA A 250 1.22 -10.72 19.85
N PRO A 251 2.55 -10.80 19.80
CA PRO A 251 3.29 -11.03 18.57
C PRO A 251 2.87 -12.32 17.87
N ALA A 252 3.17 -12.42 16.58
CA ALA A 252 2.79 -13.54 15.71
C ALA A 252 1.29 -13.90 15.76
N THR A 253 0.42 -12.92 16.03
CA THR A 253 -1.03 -13.15 16.04
C THR A 253 -1.56 -13.24 14.62
N ILE A 254 -2.40 -14.24 14.34
CA ILE A 254 -3.24 -14.30 13.14
C ILE A 254 -4.70 -14.06 13.51
N VAL A 255 -5.35 -13.16 12.78
CA VAL A 255 -6.81 -12.98 12.76
C VAL A 255 -7.30 -13.54 11.44
N MET A 256 -8.00 -14.67 11.48
CA MET A 256 -8.39 -15.42 10.29
C MET A 256 -9.90 -15.57 10.22
N LEU A 257 -10.49 -15.10 9.13
CA LEU A 257 -11.84 -15.44 8.74
C LEU A 257 -11.79 -16.76 7.95
N ARG A 258 -12.55 -17.76 8.38
CA ARG A 258 -12.59 -19.08 7.74
C ARG A 258 -14.00 -19.66 7.69
N SER A 259 -14.23 -20.54 6.73
CA SER A 259 -15.39 -21.42 6.67
C SER A 259 -14.87 -22.85 6.58
N ASP A 260 -15.18 -23.67 7.59
CA ASP A 260 -14.60 -25.01 7.73
C ASP A 260 -13.06 -24.98 7.58
N ASP A 261 -12.49 -25.77 6.68
CA ASP A 261 -11.05 -25.83 6.44
C ASP A 261 -10.55 -24.82 5.39
N ASP A 262 -11.42 -23.96 4.85
CA ASP A 262 -11.08 -22.91 3.87
C ASP A 262 -10.93 -21.54 4.55
N TRP A 263 -9.79 -20.89 4.33
CA TRP A 263 -9.59 -19.52 4.77
C TRP A 263 -10.25 -18.57 3.76
N LEU A 264 -10.94 -17.54 4.24
CA LEU A 264 -11.56 -16.51 3.40
C LEU A 264 -10.70 -15.25 3.37
N ASP A 265 -10.23 -14.82 4.53
CA ASP A 265 -9.37 -13.64 4.66
C ASP A 265 -8.57 -13.69 5.96
N PHE A 266 -7.45 -12.97 6.04
CA PHE A 266 -6.69 -12.91 7.29
C PHE A 266 -5.83 -11.65 7.44
N ARG A 267 -5.43 -11.39 8.67
CA ARG A 267 -4.36 -10.47 9.05
C ARG A 267 -3.34 -11.18 9.90
N TYR A 268 -2.08 -10.96 9.58
CA TYR A 268 -0.96 -11.47 10.36
C TYR A 268 -0.17 -10.32 10.97
N PHE A 269 0.01 -10.38 12.29
CA PHE A 269 0.71 -9.38 13.09
C PHE A 269 2.02 -10.01 13.60
N PRO A 270 3.13 -9.93 12.84
CA PRO A 270 4.42 -10.49 13.28
C PRO A 270 4.90 -9.81 14.56
N ALA A 271 4.73 -8.50 14.66
CA ALA A 271 4.90 -7.70 15.86
C ALA A 271 3.68 -6.78 16.03
N PRO A 272 3.21 -6.54 17.27
CA PRO A 272 2.11 -5.61 17.53
C PRO A 272 2.58 -4.16 17.36
N GLY A 273 1.71 -3.30 16.83
CA GLY A 273 1.91 -1.84 16.74
C GLY A 273 1.67 -1.26 15.34
N PRO A 274 1.45 0.06 15.23
CA PRO A 274 1.43 0.76 13.94
C PRO A 274 2.86 0.93 13.42
N GLY A 275 3.11 0.66 12.14
CA GLY A 275 4.46 0.84 11.59
C GLY A 275 4.84 0.10 10.31
N GLY A 276 3.90 -0.56 9.63
CA GLY A 276 4.10 -1.09 8.27
C GLY A 276 3.02 -0.55 7.34
N ASP A 277 3.17 -0.73 6.01
CA ASP A 277 2.18 -0.34 4.97
C ASP A 277 0.78 -0.33 5.58
N THR A 278 0.23 0.86 5.77
CA THR A 278 -0.91 1.08 6.66
C THR A 278 -2.13 0.44 6.03
N ASP A 279 -2.37 -0.82 6.36
CA ASP A 279 -3.66 -1.44 6.21
C ASP A 279 -4.67 -0.57 6.96
N SER A 280 -5.34 0.28 6.19
CA SER A 280 -6.32 1.26 6.69
C SER A 280 -7.52 0.61 7.38
N SER A 281 -7.73 -0.70 7.20
CA SER A 281 -8.76 -1.45 7.90
C SER A 281 -8.39 -1.75 9.36
N VAL A 282 -7.11 -1.62 9.75
CA VAL A 282 -6.64 -1.86 11.12
C VAL A 282 -6.52 -0.54 11.88
N ILE A 283 -7.34 -0.40 12.91
CA ILE A 283 -7.39 0.77 13.80
C ILE A 283 -6.81 0.37 15.15
N TRP A 284 -5.73 1.03 15.55
CA TRP A 284 -5.17 0.90 16.90
C TRP A 284 -5.88 1.88 17.84
N ASP A 285 -6.85 1.38 18.60
CA ASP A 285 -7.57 2.11 19.64
C ASP A 285 -6.86 1.92 21.00
N LEU A 286 -5.55 2.19 20.98
CA LEU A 286 -4.66 2.08 22.14
C LEU A 286 -4.26 3.49 22.56
N PRO A 287 -4.75 4.02 23.69
CA PRO A 287 -4.15 5.22 24.27
C PRO A 287 -2.71 4.90 24.71
N GLY A 288 -1.74 5.07 23.81
CA GLY A 288 -0.29 5.03 24.10
C GLY A 288 0.54 3.84 23.65
N ALA A 289 -0.03 2.78 23.06
CA ALA A 289 0.80 1.65 22.60
C ALA A 289 1.68 1.99 21.39
N ASP A 290 1.23 2.89 20.53
CA ASP A 290 2.04 3.42 19.43
C ASP A 290 3.33 4.02 19.98
N ALA A 291 3.25 4.73 21.10
CA ALA A 291 4.42 5.32 21.73
C ALA A 291 5.38 4.26 22.27
N SER A 292 4.91 3.24 22.99
CA SER A 292 5.77 2.16 23.48
C SER A 292 6.53 1.45 22.35
N VAL A 293 5.85 1.21 21.21
CA VAL A 293 6.44 0.59 20.03
C VAL A 293 7.48 1.51 19.39
N LEU A 294 7.16 2.79 19.21
CA LEU A 294 8.08 3.78 18.65
C LEU A 294 9.32 3.96 19.54
N ILE A 295 9.13 3.97 20.87
CA ILE A 295 10.22 4.07 21.86
C ILE A 295 11.16 2.86 21.75
N ALA A 296 10.60 1.65 21.67
CA ALA A 296 11.37 0.42 21.53
C ALA A 296 12.12 0.32 20.18
N GLY A 297 11.55 0.91 19.11
CA GLY A 297 12.17 0.96 17.79
C GLY A 297 13.32 1.98 17.66
N GLY A 298 13.46 2.90 18.61
CA GLY A 298 14.50 3.93 18.61
C GLY A 298 14.25 5.06 17.60
N GLU A 299 15.13 6.05 17.59
CA GLU A 299 15.09 7.11 16.58
C GLU A 299 15.37 6.55 15.18
N SER A 300 14.63 7.06 14.20
CA SER A 300 14.70 6.56 12.83
C SER A 300 14.31 7.65 11.82
N GLN A 301 14.20 7.27 10.54
CA GLN A 301 13.70 8.18 9.51
C GLN A 301 12.23 8.57 9.66
N TYR A 302 11.52 7.96 10.60
CA TYR A 302 10.11 8.25 10.91
C TYR A 302 9.90 8.65 12.38
N VAL A 303 10.93 8.61 13.21
CA VAL A 303 10.81 8.78 14.67
C VAL A 303 11.91 9.69 15.20
N GLU A 304 11.53 10.67 16.00
CA GLU A 304 12.43 11.59 16.71
C GLU A 304 12.02 11.63 18.20
N PHE A 305 13.00 11.58 19.11
CA PHE A 305 12.77 11.70 20.54
C PHE A 305 13.21 13.05 21.06
N LYS A 306 12.47 13.57 22.05
CA LYS A 306 12.87 14.72 22.84
C LYS A 306 12.47 14.49 24.29
N GLU A 307 13.42 14.71 25.20
CA GLU A 307 13.17 14.54 26.63
C GLU A 307 12.09 15.50 27.13
N GLN A 308 12.13 16.74 26.65
CA GLN A 308 11.20 17.81 27.01
C GLN A 308 10.96 18.73 25.82
N LEU A 309 9.97 19.62 25.95
CA LEU A 309 9.69 20.62 24.92
C LEU A 309 10.94 21.49 24.68
N PRO A 310 11.54 21.48 23.47
CA PRO A 310 12.82 22.10 23.28
C PRO A 310 12.74 23.62 23.19
N VAL A 311 13.81 24.28 23.67
CA VAL A 311 14.00 25.73 23.62
C VAL A 311 15.17 26.10 22.71
N SER A 312 15.18 27.35 22.22
CA SER A 312 16.28 27.95 21.45
C SER A 312 16.76 27.06 20.27
N GLU A 313 18.02 26.61 20.29
CA GLU A 313 18.60 25.82 19.20
C GLU A 313 18.01 24.41 19.05
N HIS A 314 17.61 23.78 20.15
CA HIS A 314 16.95 22.47 20.10
C HIS A 314 15.55 22.58 19.48
N ARG A 315 14.88 23.71 19.70
CA ARG A 315 13.60 24.02 19.06
C ARG A 315 13.75 24.07 17.55
N ARG A 316 14.77 24.78 17.08
CA ARG A 316 15.09 24.88 15.66
C ARG A 316 15.34 23.51 15.03
N LYS A 317 16.11 22.64 15.69
CA LYS A 317 16.36 21.27 15.21
C LYS A 317 15.07 20.46 15.08
N MET A 318 14.21 20.50 16.11
CA MET A 318 12.94 19.78 16.09
C MET A 318 12.02 20.28 14.95
N LEU A 319 11.91 21.60 14.75
CA LEU A 319 11.08 22.15 13.68
C LEU A 319 11.59 21.81 12.29
N LYS A 320 12.91 21.75 12.09
CA LYS A 320 13.51 21.24 10.84
C LYS A 320 13.13 19.78 10.58
N THR A 321 13.12 18.96 11.63
CA THR A 321 12.66 17.58 11.55
C THR A 321 11.18 17.48 11.19
N VAL A 322 10.31 18.29 11.81
CA VAL A 322 8.87 18.34 11.47
C VAL A 322 8.66 18.75 10.01
N ALA A 323 9.38 19.78 9.53
CA ALA A 323 9.34 20.19 8.13
C ALA A 323 9.81 19.09 7.18
N ALA A 324 10.85 18.33 7.57
CA ALA A 324 11.35 17.19 6.82
C ALA A 324 10.37 16.00 6.82
N PHE A 325 9.65 15.74 7.91
CA PHE A 325 8.59 14.72 7.95
C PHE A 325 7.42 15.09 7.04
N ALA A 326 6.92 16.32 7.15
CA ALA A 326 5.82 16.81 6.32
C ALA A 326 6.20 16.80 4.84
N SER A 327 7.42 17.20 4.51
CA SER A 327 7.92 17.11 3.13
C SER A 327 8.19 15.66 2.72
N GLY A 328 8.53 14.76 3.64
CA GLY A 328 9.06 13.42 3.35
C GLY A 328 7.99 12.34 3.30
N GLU A 329 8.17 11.34 4.15
CA GLU A 329 7.32 10.16 4.27
C GLU A 329 6.47 10.20 5.56
N GLY A 330 6.33 11.38 6.17
CA GLY A 330 5.69 11.56 7.47
C GLY A 330 6.57 11.07 8.62
N GLY A 331 6.07 11.18 9.85
CA GLY A 331 6.75 10.70 11.03
C GLY A 331 6.16 11.23 12.33
N THR A 332 6.75 10.81 13.44
CA THR A 332 6.27 11.15 14.79
C THR A 332 7.42 11.66 15.65
N VAL A 333 7.20 12.80 16.31
CA VAL A 333 8.10 13.29 17.38
C VAL A 333 7.48 12.91 18.72
N LEU A 334 8.25 12.24 19.58
CA LEU A 334 7.82 11.90 20.95
C LEU A 334 8.49 12.84 21.94
N ILE A 335 7.70 13.58 22.73
CA ILE A 335 8.18 14.45 23.81
C ILE A 335 7.94 13.76 25.16
N GLY A 336 8.97 13.70 26.01
CA GLY A 336 8.98 12.91 27.24
C GLY A 336 9.82 11.63 27.14
N VAL A 337 10.68 11.53 26.12
CA VAL A 337 11.55 10.36 25.86
C VAL A 337 12.97 10.85 25.61
N THR A 338 13.96 10.30 26.32
CA THR A 338 15.38 10.65 26.11
C THR A 338 15.91 10.09 24.79
N ASP A 339 17.05 10.60 24.34
CA ASP A 339 17.74 10.06 23.16
C ASP A 339 18.09 8.56 23.31
N ASP A 340 18.33 8.09 24.55
CA ASP A 340 18.55 6.67 24.90
C ASP A 340 17.25 5.84 25.09
N SER A 341 16.13 6.26 24.48
CA SER A 341 14.81 5.62 24.58
C SER A 341 14.24 5.48 26.01
N GLN A 342 14.69 6.27 26.99
CA GLN A 342 14.15 6.24 28.35
C GLN A 342 12.93 7.15 28.48
N ILE A 343 11.86 6.62 29.08
CA ILE A 343 10.62 7.37 29.28
C ILE A 343 10.75 8.22 30.54
N VAL A 344 10.85 9.54 30.36
CA VAL A 344 10.87 10.52 31.47
C VAL A 344 9.49 11.11 31.72
N GLY A 345 8.68 11.23 30.67
CA GLY A 345 7.36 11.86 30.68
C GLY A 345 7.41 13.39 30.71
N VAL A 346 6.25 14.00 30.46
CA VAL A 346 5.98 15.42 30.61
C VAL A 346 5.05 15.65 31.80
N ASP A 347 5.04 16.88 32.32
CA ASP A 347 4.16 17.29 33.41
C ASP A 347 2.70 17.30 32.95
N ALA A 348 1.92 16.33 33.41
CA ALA A 348 0.51 16.17 33.07
C ALA A 348 -0.36 17.35 33.54
N THR A 349 0.08 18.14 34.52
CA THR A 349 -0.68 19.32 34.99
C THR A 349 -0.62 20.49 34.01
N LYS A 350 0.32 20.48 33.07
CA LYS A 350 0.56 21.54 32.06
C LYS A 350 0.28 21.06 30.63
N LEU A 351 -0.47 19.97 30.49
CA LEU A 351 -0.61 19.27 29.22
C LEU A 351 -1.21 20.15 28.12
N ASP A 352 -2.29 20.85 28.44
CA ASP A 352 -2.98 21.75 27.50
C ASP A 352 -2.07 22.91 27.06
N GLU A 353 -1.29 23.48 27.99
CA GLU A 353 -0.32 24.53 27.70
C GLU A 353 0.79 24.04 26.77
N LEU A 354 1.32 22.84 27.03
CA LEU A 354 2.37 22.22 26.20
C LEU A 354 1.86 21.89 24.79
N MET A 355 0.66 21.34 24.68
CA MET A 355 0.04 21.02 23.39
C MET A 355 -0.22 22.28 22.57
N LEU A 356 -0.78 23.31 23.20
CA LEU A 356 -1.00 24.61 22.54
C LEU A 356 0.31 25.26 22.11
N ALA A 357 1.35 25.19 22.94
CA ALA A 357 2.67 25.70 22.59
C ALA A 357 3.29 24.96 21.39
N LEU A 358 3.14 23.64 21.31
CA LEU A 358 3.59 22.82 20.17
C LEU A 358 2.87 23.21 18.88
N HIS A 359 1.54 23.28 18.90
CA HIS A 359 0.74 23.67 17.74
C HIS A 359 1.12 25.07 17.24
N ASN A 360 1.17 26.06 18.13
CA ASN A 360 1.52 27.43 17.77
C ASN A 360 2.94 27.53 17.21
N MET A 361 3.87 26.80 17.78
CA MET A 361 5.27 26.80 17.37
C MET A 361 5.46 26.20 15.98
N ILE A 362 4.81 25.07 15.67
CA ILE A 362 4.83 24.44 14.35
C ILE A 362 4.22 25.39 13.32
N ARG A 363 2.99 25.86 13.58
CA ARG A 363 2.24 26.74 12.69
C ARG A 363 2.94 28.06 12.40
N SER A 364 3.65 28.62 13.37
CA SER A 364 4.33 29.92 13.19
C SER A 364 5.64 29.82 12.40
N ASN A 365 6.25 28.63 12.32
CA ASN A 365 7.60 28.46 11.78
C ASN A 365 7.67 27.61 10.52
N ILE A 366 6.62 26.85 10.19
CA ILE A 366 6.60 25.96 9.02
C ILE A 366 5.56 26.47 8.03
N ASP A 367 5.93 26.46 6.74
CA ASP A 367 5.07 26.91 5.65
C ASP A 367 5.23 26.03 4.40
N PRO A 368 4.13 25.48 3.84
CA PRO A 368 2.76 25.51 4.36
C PRO A 368 2.64 24.89 5.76
N ASP A 369 1.61 25.25 6.53
CA ASP A 369 1.34 24.67 7.85
C ASP A 369 1.06 23.17 7.71
N PRO A 370 1.85 22.27 8.31
CA PRO A 370 1.57 20.84 8.24
C PRO A 370 0.35 20.49 9.09
N GLU A 371 -0.44 19.50 8.67
CA GLU A 371 -1.59 18.96 9.43
C GLU A 371 -1.13 18.10 10.63
N ALA A 372 -0.21 18.63 11.43
CA ALA A 372 0.37 17.95 12.57
C ALA A 372 -0.66 17.81 13.70
N THR A 373 -0.83 16.59 14.19
CA THR A 373 -1.70 16.29 15.34
C THR A 373 -0.85 16.13 16.58
N VAL A 374 -1.18 16.84 17.67
CA VAL A 374 -0.53 16.66 18.96
C VAL A 374 -1.50 15.92 19.89
N ARG A 375 -1.08 14.80 20.47
CA ARG A 375 -1.89 14.06 21.43
C ARG A 375 -1.06 13.53 22.60
N PRO A 376 -1.62 13.51 23.82
CA PRO A 376 -0.98 12.88 24.97
C PRO A 376 -1.25 11.38 25.01
N VAL A 377 -0.30 10.64 25.54
CA VAL A 377 -0.41 9.20 25.80
C VAL A 377 0.23 8.83 27.13
N SER A 378 -0.27 7.77 27.78
CA SER A 378 0.33 7.24 29.00
C SER A 378 1.18 6.02 28.67
N VAL A 379 2.46 6.06 29.00
CA VAL A 379 3.41 4.94 28.87
C VAL A 379 4.13 4.75 30.20
N ASP A 380 4.08 3.53 30.74
CA ASP A 380 4.68 3.18 32.05
C ASP A 380 4.29 4.15 33.18
N GLY A 381 3.03 4.62 33.17
CA GLY A 381 2.50 5.56 34.16
C GLY A 381 2.97 7.00 33.99
N LYS A 382 3.71 7.31 32.93
CA LYS A 382 4.20 8.66 32.58
C LYS A 382 3.49 9.17 31.33
N THR A 383 3.26 10.47 31.25
CA THR A 383 2.61 11.08 30.08
C THR A 383 3.66 11.42 29.03
N VAL A 384 3.49 11.00 27.78
CA VAL A 384 4.33 11.36 26.62
C VAL A 384 3.45 12.11 25.62
N LEU A 385 3.98 13.11 24.93
CA LEU A 385 3.27 13.79 23.85
C LEU A 385 3.74 13.26 22.50
N LEU A 386 2.81 12.85 21.65
CA LEU A 386 3.06 12.47 20.28
C LEU A 386 2.69 13.65 19.38
N VAL A 387 3.65 14.10 18.57
CA VAL A 387 3.45 15.04 17.47
C VAL A 387 3.52 14.25 16.18
N GLU A 388 2.35 13.89 15.66
CA GLU A 388 2.19 13.08 14.46
C GLU A 388 2.11 13.99 13.24
N VAL A 389 3.04 13.82 12.31
CA VAL A 389 3.19 14.66 11.13
C VAL A 389 2.90 13.79 9.90
N PRO A 390 1.76 13.97 9.23
CA PRO A 390 1.44 13.20 8.04
C PRO A 390 2.33 13.60 6.85
N VAL A 391 2.34 12.76 5.81
CA VAL A 391 2.94 13.11 4.51
C VAL A 391 2.16 14.28 3.92
N GLY A 392 2.84 15.40 3.70
CA GLY A 392 2.30 16.55 3.00
C GLY A 392 2.23 16.32 1.48
N THR A 393 1.37 17.09 0.82
CA THR A 393 1.22 17.03 -0.64
C THR A 393 2.37 17.71 -1.40
N GLY A 394 3.30 18.35 -0.69
CA GLY A 394 4.39 19.16 -1.24
C GLY A 394 5.53 19.43 -0.26
N TRP A 395 6.35 20.43 -0.59
CA TRP A 395 7.41 20.88 0.29
C TRP A 395 6.89 21.76 1.42
N HIS A 396 7.39 21.51 2.63
CA HIS A 396 7.21 22.34 3.81
C HIS A 396 8.56 22.95 4.21
N ALA A 397 8.65 24.27 4.20
CA ALA A 397 9.85 25.01 4.55
C ALA A 397 9.87 25.32 6.05
N TYR A 398 11.04 25.18 6.66
CA TYR A 398 11.32 25.81 7.94
C TYR A 398 11.67 27.28 7.70
N ASN A 399 11.10 28.18 8.51
CA ASN A 399 11.20 29.64 8.43
C ASN A 399 10.49 30.26 7.21
N ARG A 400 9.44 31.06 7.47
CA ARG A 400 8.65 31.76 6.46
C ARG A 400 9.40 32.88 5.74
N GLU A 401 10.27 33.59 6.46
CA GLU A 401 11.01 34.74 5.90
C GLU A 401 12.18 34.29 5.04
N LYS A 402 12.79 33.15 5.42
CA LYS A 402 13.89 32.53 4.69
C LYS A 402 13.62 31.02 4.58
N PRO A 403 12.87 30.60 3.54
CA PRO A 403 12.51 29.20 3.36
C PRO A 403 13.72 28.27 3.31
N GLU A 404 13.82 27.36 4.28
CA GLU A 404 14.83 26.33 4.35
C GLU A 404 14.17 24.95 4.26
N PHE A 405 14.53 24.17 3.24
CA PHE A 405 13.97 22.82 3.01
C PHE A 405 14.89 21.74 3.55
N TYR A 406 14.30 20.73 4.18
CA TYR A 406 15.02 19.65 4.85
C TYR A 406 14.46 18.29 4.44
N LEU A 407 15.31 17.28 4.48
CA LEU A 407 14.97 15.87 4.28
C LEU A 407 15.53 15.05 5.44
N ARG A 408 14.80 14.00 5.81
CA ARG A 408 15.25 13.04 6.81
C ARG A 408 15.89 11.84 6.12
N ARG A 409 17.08 11.46 6.57
CA ARG A 409 17.86 10.32 6.04
C ARG A 409 18.36 9.50 7.22
N GLY A 410 17.75 8.35 7.47
CA GLY A 410 17.92 7.67 8.77
C GLY A 410 17.48 8.60 9.90
N ALA A 411 18.18 8.62 11.03
CA ALA A 411 17.87 9.53 12.15
C ALA A 411 18.34 10.99 11.94
N ASN A 412 18.95 11.33 10.80
CA ASN A 412 19.52 12.66 10.57
C ASN A 412 18.63 13.53 9.67
N THR A 413 18.45 14.79 10.06
CA THR A 413 17.80 15.82 9.24
C THR A 413 18.85 16.66 8.51
N VAL A 414 18.84 16.63 7.17
CA VAL A 414 19.82 17.30 6.30
C VAL A 414 19.16 18.33 5.39
N PRO A 415 19.84 19.43 5.02
CA PRO A 415 19.31 20.37 4.02
C PRO A 415 19.06 19.68 2.68
N ALA A 416 17.90 19.96 2.08
CA ALA A 416 17.56 19.46 0.75
C ALA A 416 18.43 20.15 -0.32
N ARG A 417 18.91 19.39 -1.30
CA ARG A 417 19.67 19.91 -2.43
C ARG A 417 18.73 20.57 -3.43
N LEU A 418 19.24 21.55 -4.17
CA LEU A 418 18.47 22.26 -5.20
C LEU A 418 17.80 21.30 -6.19
N THR A 419 18.49 20.24 -6.62
CA THR A 419 17.95 19.22 -7.52
C THR A 419 16.75 18.48 -6.94
N GLU A 420 16.80 18.14 -5.64
CA GLU A 420 15.72 17.44 -4.92
C GLU A 420 14.51 18.34 -4.75
N ILE A 421 14.76 19.63 -4.47
CA ILE A 421 13.73 20.66 -4.37
C ILE A 421 13.02 20.80 -5.73
N THR A 422 13.78 21.00 -6.81
CA THR A 422 13.23 21.22 -8.16
C THR A 422 12.45 20.04 -8.71
N SER A 423 12.88 18.80 -8.46
CA SER A 423 12.18 17.60 -8.97
C SER A 423 10.75 17.47 -8.46
N ARG A 424 10.45 18.01 -7.28
CA ARG A 424 9.12 17.95 -6.66
C ARG A 424 8.22 19.15 -6.99
N PHE A 425 8.80 20.34 -7.17
CA PHE A 425 8.03 21.50 -7.65
C PHE A 425 7.53 21.28 -9.09
N VAL A 426 8.30 20.61 -9.93
CA VAL A 426 7.88 20.22 -11.28
C VAL A 426 6.73 19.20 -11.26
N GLN A 427 6.67 18.30 -10.26
CA GLN A 427 5.55 17.36 -10.09
C GLN A 427 4.24 18.03 -9.65
N GLN A 428 4.29 19.18 -8.95
CA GLN A 428 3.10 19.89 -8.47
C GLN A 428 2.51 20.89 -9.49
N GLN A 429 3.28 21.38 -10.46
CA GLN A 429 2.78 22.30 -11.50
C GLN A 429 2.06 21.59 -12.66
N THR A 430 2.01 20.26 -12.68
CA THR A 430 1.32 19.45 -13.71
C THR A 430 -0.17 19.17 -13.43
N LEU A 431 -0.87 20.06 -12.72
CA LEU A 431 -2.34 20.08 -12.69
C LEU A 431 -2.83 21.14 -13.69
N PRO A 432 -3.38 20.77 -14.87
CA PRO A 432 -3.96 21.75 -15.78
C PRO A 432 -5.31 22.24 -15.25
N TRP A 433 -5.57 23.52 -15.52
CA TRP A 433 -6.79 24.28 -15.28
C TRP A 433 -8.02 23.69 -15.97
#